data_AF-A0AAV0WKB2-F1
#
_entry.id   AF-A0AAV0WKB2-F1
#
_cell.length_a   1.000
_cell.length_b   1.000
_cell.length_c   1.000
_cell.angle_alpha   90.00
_cell.angle_beta   90.00
_cell.angle_gamma   90.00
#
_symmetry.space_group_name_H-M   'P 1'
#
loop_
_entity.id
_entity.type
_entity.pdbx_description
1 polymer ?
#
loop_
_entity_poly.entity_id
_entity_poly.type
_entity_poly.pdbx_seq_one_letter_code
_entity_poly.pdbx_strand_id
1 'polypeptide(L)'
;MIFWGKARIPIREEYHLIKKLKSLYNEWRNLLKHATSKSYNNRKKEELFVSRFDDIFDIAHTDALNIMKIDSDKQFLIAQRTNARPGCMLGIDKKNQELEERMGKKIDGCDKKKKRVYEEMETLGRVVNSGLLFPSSSRDSEEIDKISFEEIIENPTFVQIRGKNNFITDKLSAALGRCKVSDRDAVHILLATAESFGVNTDALIINRTSVKCTRERFRKERMEKIQNDFNPSQKGPCIVHWDGKLLPSLSRKKLVDRLPVIISHKL
;
A
#
# COMPACT_ATOMS: atom_id res chain seq x y z
N MET A 1 -6.56 9.63 12.29
CA MET A 1 -8.02 9.78 12.04
C MET A 1 -8.60 8.80 11.02
N ILE A 2 -7.92 8.45 9.92
CA ILE A 2 -8.44 7.61 8.80
C ILE A 2 -9.31 6.41 9.24
N PHE A 3 -8.91 5.64 10.25
CA PHE A 3 -9.67 4.48 10.74
C PHE A 3 -11.09 4.82 11.22
N TRP A 4 -11.24 5.84 12.07
CA TRP A 4 -12.53 6.28 12.60
C TRP A 4 -13.43 6.86 11.50
N GLY A 5 -12.83 7.57 10.53
CA GLY A 5 -13.54 8.06 9.34
C GLY A 5 -14.06 6.94 8.43
N LYS A 6 -13.29 5.85 8.25
CA LYS A 6 -13.77 4.63 7.57
C LYS A 6 -14.94 3.96 8.30
N ALA A 7 -14.92 3.97 9.62
CA ALA A 7 -16.02 3.49 10.46
C ALA A 7 -17.21 4.47 10.56
N ARG A 8 -17.20 5.59 9.82
CA ARG A 8 -18.25 6.64 9.81
C ARG A 8 -18.53 7.30 11.16
N ILE A 9 -17.68 7.09 12.16
CA ILE A 9 -17.83 7.66 13.51
C ILE A 9 -17.37 9.13 13.45
N PRO A 10 -18.21 10.11 13.85
CA PRO A 10 -17.81 11.50 13.91
C PRO A 10 -16.71 11.69 14.98
N ILE A 11 -15.65 12.39 14.60
CA ILE A 11 -14.44 12.60 15.40
C ILE A 11 -14.51 13.99 16.04
N ARG A 12 -13.97 14.19 17.26
CA ARG A 12 -13.77 15.53 17.82
C ARG A 12 -12.71 16.30 17.02
N GLU A 13 -12.84 17.62 16.97
CA GLU A 13 -11.84 18.51 16.35
C GLU A 13 -10.45 18.34 16.98
N GLU A 14 -9.40 18.52 16.16
CA GLU A 14 -8.01 18.32 16.57
C GLU A 14 -7.61 19.14 17.80
N TYR A 15 -8.13 20.36 17.93
CA TYR A 15 -7.91 21.22 19.11
C TYR A 15 -8.30 20.51 20.42
N HIS A 16 -9.48 19.87 20.46
CA HIS A 16 -9.96 19.16 21.64
C HIS A 16 -9.12 17.90 21.93
N LEU A 17 -8.63 17.22 20.89
CA LEU A 17 -7.75 16.05 21.02
C LEU A 17 -6.37 16.44 21.56
N ILE A 18 -5.79 17.53 21.04
CA ILE A 18 -4.54 18.12 21.53
C ILE A 18 -4.70 18.58 22.99
N LYS A 19 -5.85 19.15 23.35
CA LYS A 19 -6.17 19.55 24.73
C LYS A 19 -6.28 18.34 25.68
N LYS A 20 -6.97 17.25 25.26
CA LYS A 20 -7.03 15.97 26.01
C LYS A 20 -5.63 15.41 26.26
N LEU A 21 -4.81 15.33 25.21
CA LEU A 21 -3.43 14.81 25.29
C LEU A 21 -2.52 15.67 26.20
N LYS A 22 -2.63 17.01 26.13
CA LYS A 22 -1.90 17.92 27.02
C LYS A 22 -2.31 17.79 28.49
N SER A 23 -3.58 17.51 28.80
CA SER A 23 -4.01 17.21 30.17
C SER A 23 -3.36 15.92 30.69
N LEU A 24 -3.50 14.83 29.92
CA LEU A 24 -2.94 13.51 30.26
C LEU A 24 -1.42 13.55 30.47
N TYR A 25 -0.69 14.28 29.62
CA TYR A 25 0.75 14.47 29.79
C TYR A 25 1.10 15.23 31.09
N ASN A 26 0.33 16.25 31.45
CA ASN A 26 0.54 17.00 32.70
C ASN A 26 0.16 16.17 33.94
N GLU A 27 -0.91 15.37 33.87
CA GLU A 27 -1.31 14.41 34.91
C GLU A 27 -0.19 13.37 35.13
N TRP A 28 0.28 12.73 34.07
CA TRP A 28 1.42 11.80 34.10
C TRP A 28 2.69 12.44 34.65
N ARG A 29 3.04 13.66 34.19
CA ARG A 29 4.21 14.41 34.67
C ARG A 29 4.10 14.78 36.15
N ASN A 30 2.89 14.96 36.68
CA ASN A 30 2.66 15.19 38.10
C ASN A 30 2.73 13.90 38.93
N LEU A 31 2.28 12.75 38.40
CA LEU A 31 2.54 11.44 39.02
C LEU A 31 4.04 11.15 39.09
N LEU A 32 4.79 11.41 38.02
CA LEU A 32 6.23 11.18 37.96
C LEU A 32 7.02 11.96 39.03
N LYS A 33 6.60 13.18 39.39
CA LYS A 33 7.18 13.97 40.50
C LYS A 33 6.98 13.32 41.87
N HIS A 34 6.02 12.42 42.02
CA HIS A 34 5.63 11.80 43.28
C HIS A 34 5.86 10.28 43.31
N ALA A 35 6.43 9.68 42.25
CA ALA A 35 6.66 8.24 42.10
C ALA A 35 7.58 7.63 43.18
N THR A 36 8.40 8.44 43.87
CA THR A 36 9.20 8.02 45.04
C THR A 36 8.39 7.96 46.34
N SER A 37 7.22 8.62 46.39
CA SER A 37 6.39 8.75 47.58
C SER A 37 5.26 7.73 47.60
N LYS A 38 5.49 6.62 48.32
CA LYS A 38 4.55 5.49 48.53
C LYS A 38 3.29 5.84 49.35
N SER A 39 2.82 7.08 49.30
CA SER A 39 1.56 7.50 49.93
C SER A 39 0.37 6.79 49.26
N TYR A 40 -0.57 6.31 50.07
CA TYR A 40 -1.85 5.73 49.61
C TYR A 40 -2.58 6.66 48.60
N ASN A 41 -2.53 7.97 48.84
CA ASN A 41 -3.14 8.98 47.96
C ASN A 41 -2.42 9.16 46.62
N ASN A 42 -1.17 8.71 46.47
CA ASN A 42 -0.46 8.71 45.18
C ASN A 42 -0.78 7.42 44.42
N ARG A 43 -0.67 6.27 45.08
CA ARG A 43 -1.04 4.97 44.50
C ARG A 43 -2.47 4.94 43.97
N LYS A 44 -3.44 5.51 44.71
CA LYS A 44 -4.82 5.63 44.24
C LYS A 44 -4.98 6.54 43.01
N LYS A 45 -4.10 7.53 42.81
CA LYS A 45 -4.07 8.35 41.58
C LYS A 45 -3.41 7.62 40.41
N GLU A 46 -2.41 6.78 40.68
CA GLU A 46 -1.79 5.91 39.68
C GLU A 46 -2.79 4.86 39.17
N GLU A 47 -3.51 4.19 40.07
CA GLU A 47 -4.58 3.23 39.74
C GLU A 47 -5.75 3.90 38.98
N LEU A 48 -6.10 5.15 39.35
CA LEU A 48 -7.07 5.98 38.61
C LEU A 48 -6.56 6.41 37.21
N PHE A 49 -5.27 6.70 37.07
CA PHE A 49 -4.67 7.08 35.79
C PHE A 49 -4.55 5.88 34.85
N VAL A 50 -4.19 4.70 35.37
CA VAL A 50 -4.12 3.45 34.59
C VAL A 50 -5.51 3.03 34.10
N SER A 51 -6.55 3.09 34.95
CA SER A 51 -7.92 2.79 34.51
C SER A 51 -8.44 3.76 33.44
N ARG A 52 -8.09 5.05 33.54
CA ARG A 52 -8.37 6.06 32.50
C ARG A 52 -7.49 5.94 31.24
N PHE A 53 -6.42 5.14 31.27
CA PHE A 53 -5.51 5.00 30.14
C PHE A 53 -6.20 4.34 28.94
N ASP A 54 -7.12 3.40 29.19
CA ASP A 54 -7.89 2.75 28.14
C ASP A 54 -8.91 3.68 27.46
N ASP A 55 -9.38 4.72 28.16
CA ASP A 55 -10.26 5.77 27.62
C ASP A 55 -9.52 6.81 26.75
N ILE A 56 -8.18 6.81 26.74
CA ILE A 56 -7.39 7.79 25.95
C ILE A 56 -7.75 7.72 24.47
N PHE A 57 -7.97 6.51 23.96
CA PHE A 57 -8.27 6.25 22.56
C PHE A 57 -9.74 6.44 22.16
N ASP A 58 -10.65 6.82 23.07
CA ASP A 58 -11.93 7.39 22.64
C ASP A 58 -11.73 8.83 22.14
N ILE A 59 -11.83 8.95 20.82
CA ILE A 59 -11.65 10.17 20.01
C ILE A 59 -13.00 10.58 19.37
N ALA A 60 -14.06 9.78 19.56
CA ALA A 60 -15.38 10.04 19.01
C ALA A 60 -16.01 11.30 19.62
N HIS A 61 -16.86 11.96 18.82
CA HIS A 61 -17.68 13.08 19.27
C HIS A 61 -18.51 12.70 20.51
N THR A 62 -18.79 13.68 21.38
CA THR A 62 -19.67 13.48 22.56
C THR A 62 -20.99 12.86 22.13
N ASP A 63 -21.63 13.51 21.16
CA ASP A 63 -22.95 13.19 20.61
C ASP A 63 -22.88 12.21 19.43
N ALA A 64 -21.80 11.45 19.30
CA ALA A 64 -21.61 10.52 18.18
C ALA A 64 -22.80 9.57 17.99
N LEU A 65 -23.35 9.03 19.09
CA LEU A 65 -24.51 8.15 19.09
C LEU A 65 -25.81 8.81 18.55
N ASN A 66 -25.91 10.13 18.63
CA ASN A 66 -27.05 10.92 18.13
C ASN A 66 -26.85 11.34 16.67
N ILE A 67 -25.61 11.62 16.26
CA ILE A 67 -25.22 11.98 14.90
C ILE A 67 -25.28 10.75 13.96
N MET A 68 -24.90 9.57 14.48
CA MET A 68 -24.86 8.33 13.72
C MET A 68 -26.27 7.78 13.48
N LYS A 69 -26.65 7.63 12.20
CA LYS A 69 -27.99 7.15 11.80
C LYS A 69 -28.12 5.62 11.74
N ILE A 70 -27.00 4.89 11.78
CA ILE A 70 -26.95 3.44 11.57
C ILE A 70 -26.69 2.75 12.91
N ASP A 71 -27.56 1.82 13.31
CA ASP A 71 -27.50 1.20 14.64
C ASP A 71 -26.37 0.16 14.79
N SER A 72 -25.93 -0.50 13.71
CA SER A 72 -24.71 -1.33 13.73
C SER A 72 -23.48 -0.52 14.16
N ASP A 73 -23.40 0.72 13.70
CA ASP A 73 -22.25 1.57 13.89
C ASP A 73 -22.25 2.15 15.33
N LYS A 74 -23.45 2.42 15.89
CA LYS A 74 -23.65 2.71 17.32
C LYS A 74 -23.23 1.52 18.19
N GLN A 75 -23.66 0.31 17.84
CA GLN A 75 -23.27 -0.92 18.55
C GLN A 75 -21.75 -1.14 18.49
N PHE A 76 -21.11 -0.88 17.35
CA PHE A 76 -19.66 -0.92 17.20
C PHE A 76 -18.97 0.14 18.09
N LEU A 77 -19.45 1.38 18.13
CA LEU A 77 -18.91 2.41 19.03
C LEU A 77 -19.06 2.03 20.52
N ILE A 78 -20.19 1.42 20.89
CA ILE A 78 -20.39 0.88 22.25
C ILE A 78 -19.39 -0.26 22.52
N ALA A 79 -19.20 -1.20 21.59
CA ALA A 79 -18.22 -2.27 21.72
C ALA A 79 -16.78 -1.74 21.89
N GLN A 80 -16.37 -0.71 21.14
CA GLN A 80 -15.07 -0.06 21.30
C GLN A 80 -14.90 0.63 22.67
N ARG A 81 -16.01 1.06 23.30
CA ARG A 81 -16.03 1.63 24.66
C ARG A 81 -16.08 0.59 25.79
N THR A 82 -16.38 -0.67 25.51
CA THR A 82 -16.28 -1.73 26.53
C THR A 82 -14.83 -2.14 26.74
N ASN A 83 -14.40 -2.30 27.99
CA ASN A 83 -13.02 -2.61 28.36
C ASN A 83 -12.47 -3.90 27.72
N ALA A 84 -13.35 -4.84 27.35
CA ALA A 84 -13.00 -6.08 26.65
C ALA A 84 -12.68 -5.88 25.15
N ARG A 85 -12.96 -4.70 24.58
CA ARG A 85 -12.79 -4.31 23.16
C ARG A 85 -13.03 -5.47 22.16
N PRO A 86 -14.25 -6.07 22.10
CA PRO A 86 -14.54 -7.21 21.23
C PRO A 86 -14.55 -6.80 19.74
N GLY A 87 -13.37 -6.73 19.14
CA GLY A 87 -13.13 -6.25 17.77
C GLY A 87 -13.42 -7.30 16.69
N CYS A 88 -14.68 -7.68 16.48
CA CYS A 88 -15.06 -8.53 15.35
C CYS A 88 -16.44 -8.18 14.76
N MET A 89 -16.44 -7.52 13.59
CA MET A 89 -17.64 -7.22 12.78
C MET A 89 -17.53 -7.73 11.32
N LEU A 90 -16.49 -8.51 11.01
CA LEU A 90 -16.07 -8.96 9.67
C LEU A 90 -17.19 -9.39 8.70
N GLY A 91 -18.22 -10.10 9.19
CA GLY A 91 -19.34 -10.58 8.36
C GLY A 91 -20.43 -9.54 8.06
N ILE A 92 -20.51 -8.47 8.85
CA ILE A 92 -21.45 -7.35 8.68
C ILE A 92 -20.77 -6.26 7.85
N ASP A 93 -19.53 -5.89 8.20
CA ASP A 93 -18.76 -4.84 7.53
C ASP A 93 -18.65 -5.10 6.02
N LYS A 94 -18.42 -6.35 5.60
CA LYS A 94 -18.34 -6.71 4.17
C LYS A 94 -19.67 -6.47 3.44
N LYS A 95 -20.81 -6.82 4.05
CA LYS A 95 -22.14 -6.59 3.45
C LYS A 95 -22.45 -5.10 3.36
N ASN A 96 -22.09 -4.32 4.38
CA ASN A 96 -22.24 -2.88 4.38
C ASN A 96 -21.34 -2.24 3.30
N GLN A 97 -20.06 -2.63 3.19
CA GLN A 97 -19.17 -2.15 2.13
C GLN A 97 -19.74 -2.43 0.73
N GLU A 98 -20.25 -3.65 0.47
CA GLU A 98 -20.85 -3.98 -0.83
C GLU A 98 -22.09 -3.12 -1.14
N LEU A 99 -22.89 -2.74 -0.14
CA LEU A 99 -24.02 -1.83 -0.31
C LEU A 99 -23.55 -0.38 -0.53
N GLU A 100 -22.52 0.06 0.21
CA GLU A 100 -21.91 1.38 0.08
C GLU A 100 -21.29 1.59 -1.29
N GLU A 101 -20.56 0.61 -1.82
CA GLU A 101 -20.00 0.67 -3.17
C GLU A 101 -21.10 0.77 -4.24
N ARG A 102 -22.22 0.05 -4.07
CA ARG A 102 -23.38 0.15 -4.97
C ARG A 102 -24.05 1.53 -4.87
N MET A 103 -24.08 2.15 -3.69
CA MET A 103 -24.64 3.49 -3.49
C MET A 103 -23.71 4.60 -4.01
N GLY A 104 -22.41 4.52 -3.75
CA GLY A 104 -21.40 5.43 -4.30
C GLY A 104 -21.43 5.45 -5.83
N LYS A 105 -21.46 4.27 -6.47
CA LYS A 105 -21.59 4.13 -7.93
C LYS A 105 -22.87 4.79 -8.49
N LYS A 106 -23.96 4.89 -7.71
CA LYS A 106 -25.18 5.63 -8.09
C LYS A 106 -25.02 7.14 -7.95
N ILE A 107 -24.40 7.62 -6.86
CA ILE A 107 -24.16 9.05 -6.61
C ILE A 107 -23.19 9.61 -7.66
N ASP A 108 -22.06 8.94 -7.88
CA ASP A 108 -21.11 9.19 -8.97
C ASP A 108 -21.80 9.28 -10.33
N GLY A 109 -22.75 8.38 -10.60
CA GLY A 109 -23.52 8.36 -11.84
C GLY A 109 -24.49 9.53 -11.98
N CYS A 110 -25.02 10.04 -10.86
CA CYS A 110 -25.86 11.23 -10.82
C CYS A 110 -25.02 12.49 -11.05
N ASP A 111 -23.90 12.65 -10.34
CA ASP A 111 -23.01 13.81 -10.47
C ASP A 111 -22.35 13.88 -11.84
N LYS A 112 -21.97 12.74 -12.43
CA LYS A 112 -21.47 12.69 -13.82
C LYS A 112 -22.54 13.07 -14.85
N LYS A 113 -23.83 12.76 -14.62
CA LYS A 113 -24.93 13.27 -15.45
C LYS A 113 -25.12 14.77 -15.26
N LYS A 114 -25.12 15.26 -14.01
CA LYS A 114 -25.30 16.68 -13.69
C LYS A 114 -24.19 17.56 -14.27
N LYS A 115 -22.95 17.07 -14.31
CA LYS A 115 -21.83 17.75 -14.98
C LYS A 115 -22.00 17.84 -16.50
N ARG A 116 -22.35 16.72 -17.16
CA ARG A 116 -22.64 16.74 -18.61
C ARG A 116 -23.74 17.73 -18.98
N VAL A 117 -24.83 17.79 -18.22
CA VAL A 117 -25.90 18.76 -18.48
C VAL A 117 -25.41 20.22 -18.36
N TYR A 118 -24.48 20.50 -17.45
CA TYR A 118 -23.82 21.82 -17.37
C TYR A 118 -22.90 22.08 -18.58
N GLU A 119 -22.08 21.10 -18.97
CA GLU A 119 -21.15 21.17 -20.10
C GLU A 119 -21.89 21.31 -21.46
N GLU A 120 -22.99 20.58 -21.64
CA GLU A 120 -23.90 20.65 -22.80
C GLU A 120 -24.60 22.03 -22.86
N MET A 121 -25.06 22.57 -21.72
CA MET A 121 -25.68 23.89 -21.64
C MET A 121 -24.67 25.02 -21.93
N GLU A 122 -23.42 24.88 -21.48
CA GLU A 122 -22.32 25.83 -21.75
C GLU A 122 -21.90 25.83 -23.23
N THR A 123 -21.82 24.65 -23.86
CA THR A 123 -21.51 24.56 -25.30
C THR A 123 -22.63 25.12 -26.19
N LEU A 124 -23.90 24.86 -25.87
CA LEU A 124 -25.05 25.46 -26.59
C LEU A 124 -25.04 26.99 -26.52
N GLY A 125 -24.75 27.57 -25.35
CA GLY A 125 -24.61 29.02 -25.19
C GLY A 125 -23.50 29.65 -26.05
N ARG A 126 -22.48 28.86 -26.42
CA ARG A 126 -21.35 29.31 -27.24
C ARG A 126 -21.65 29.30 -28.75
N VAL A 127 -22.42 28.31 -29.24
CA VAL A 127 -22.76 28.17 -30.67
C VAL A 127 -23.62 29.33 -31.17
N VAL A 128 -24.53 29.86 -30.32
CA VAL A 128 -25.39 31.01 -30.65
C VAL A 128 -24.59 32.29 -30.94
N ASN A 129 -23.33 32.39 -30.48
CA ASN A 129 -22.56 33.63 -30.47
C ASN A 129 -21.39 33.69 -31.48
N SER A 130 -21.34 32.80 -32.47
CA SER A 130 -20.29 32.80 -33.52
C SER A 130 -20.82 32.49 -34.92
N GLY A 131 -21.61 33.42 -35.47
CA GLY A 131 -22.06 33.36 -36.86
C GLY A 131 -21.05 33.97 -37.84
N LEU A 132 -20.71 33.17 -38.87
CA LEU A 132 -20.15 33.54 -40.18
C LEU A 132 -18.62 33.67 -40.38
N LEU A 133 -18.25 33.24 -41.61
CA LEU A 133 -17.02 33.42 -42.39
C LEU A 133 -15.81 32.47 -42.16
N PHE A 134 -15.13 32.22 -43.29
CA PHE A 134 -14.17 31.13 -43.59
C PHE A 134 -13.09 31.70 -44.58
N PRO A 135 -12.05 30.96 -45.05
CA PRO A 135 -10.67 31.33 -44.70
C PRO A 135 -9.76 31.75 -45.86
N SER A 136 -8.55 32.22 -45.51
CA SER A 136 -7.35 32.46 -46.34
C SER A 136 -6.14 32.73 -45.43
N SER A 137 -4.86 32.61 -45.80
CA SER A 137 -4.09 31.87 -46.84
C SER A 137 -2.58 32.16 -46.53
N SER A 138 -1.51 31.70 -47.19
CA SER A 138 -1.10 30.56 -48.04
C SER A 138 0.38 30.79 -48.40
N ARG A 139 1.32 29.85 -48.23
CA ARG A 139 2.73 30.03 -48.71
C ARG A 139 3.53 28.73 -48.92
N ASP A 140 4.05 28.59 -50.13
CA ASP A 140 5.09 27.67 -50.60
C ASP A 140 6.49 28.38 -50.50
N SER A 141 7.67 27.90 -50.94
CA SER A 141 8.10 26.87 -51.93
C SER A 141 9.49 26.26 -51.56
N GLU A 142 10.06 25.40 -52.41
CA GLU A 142 11.30 24.58 -52.29
C GLU A 142 12.61 25.34 -52.72
N GLU A 143 13.81 24.79 -53.09
CA GLU A 143 14.31 23.44 -53.45
C GLU A 143 15.89 23.34 -53.41
N ILE A 144 16.44 22.10 -53.43
CA ILE A 144 17.75 21.69 -54.02
C ILE A 144 19.09 22.12 -53.28
N ASP A 145 20.22 21.37 -53.23
CA ASP A 145 20.60 20.02 -53.73
C ASP A 145 21.78 19.36 -52.91
N LYS A 146 22.16 18.12 -53.32
CA LYS A 146 23.34 17.26 -53.04
C LYS A 146 24.68 17.82 -52.48
N ILE A 147 25.37 16.99 -51.70
CA ILE A 147 26.66 16.32 -52.06
C ILE A 147 26.85 15.06 -51.19
N SER A 148 27.56 14.04 -51.70
CA SER A 148 27.82 12.75 -51.04
C SER A 148 29.27 12.29 -51.23
N PHE A 149 29.90 11.72 -50.19
CA PHE A 149 31.04 10.80 -50.33
C PHE A 149 31.18 9.91 -49.10
N GLU A 150 31.60 8.66 -49.28
CA GLU A 150 31.73 7.64 -48.25
C GLU A 150 33.02 7.74 -47.42
N GLU A 151 32.96 7.25 -46.18
CA GLU A 151 34.00 6.34 -45.68
C GLU A 151 33.35 5.21 -44.86
N ILE A 152 33.58 3.96 -45.25
CA ILE A 152 33.00 2.78 -44.60
C ILE A 152 33.98 2.24 -43.55
N ILE A 153 33.66 2.44 -42.27
CA ILE A 153 34.36 1.77 -41.17
C ILE A 153 33.57 0.50 -40.80
N GLU A 154 34.05 -0.65 -41.27
CA GLU A 154 33.54 -1.97 -40.88
C GLU A 154 33.88 -2.29 -39.41
N ASN A 155 33.16 -1.67 -38.47
CA ASN A 155 33.09 -2.19 -37.12
C ASN A 155 32.41 -3.57 -37.16
N PRO A 156 33.07 -4.67 -36.73
CA PRO A 156 32.47 -5.99 -36.75
C PRO A 156 31.24 -5.99 -35.84
N THR A 157 30.07 -6.09 -36.45
CA THR A 157 28.79 -6.15 -35.74
C THR A 157 28.65 -7.53 -35.11
N PHE A 158 29.25 -7.69 -33.92
CA PHE A 158 29.01 -8.83 -33.04
C PHE A 158 27.54 -8.84 -32.62
N VAL A 159 26.69 -9.44 -33.48
CA VAL A 159 25.29 -9.73 -33.20
C VAL A 159 25.27 -10.63 -31.97
N GLN A 160 24.96 -10.07 -30.81
CA GLN A 160 24.93 -10.81 -29.56
C GLN A 160 23.78 -11.83 -29.62
N ILE A 161 24.11 -13.06 -30.02
CA ILE A 161 23.18 -14.19 -30.08
C ILE A 161 22.74 -14.50 -28.65
N ARG A 162 21.66 -13.87 -28.22
CA ARG A 162 21.11 -14.07 -26.89
C ARG A 162 20.54 -15.48 -26.78
N GLY A 163 21.07 -16.25 -25.84
CA GLY A 163 20.55 -17.56 -25.47
C GLY A 163 19.03 -17.55 -25.28
N LYS A 164 18.39 -18.63 -25.74
CA LYS A 164 16.92 -18.76 -25.79
C LYS A 164 16.37 -19.68 -24.70
N ASN A 165 17.22 -20.48 -24.06
CA ASN A 165 16.80 -21.55 -23.18
C ASN A 165 16.67 -21.09 -21.71
N ASN A 166 15.44 -21.13 -21.19
CA ASN A 166 15.12 -20.87 -19.78
C ASN A 166 15.24 -22.16 -18.96
N PHE A 167 16.39 -22.35 -18.29
CA PHE A 167 16.66 -23.50 -17.42
C PHE A 167 16.46 -23.22 -15.92
N ILE A 168 16.23 -21.95 -15.55
CA ILE A 168 16.07 -21.54 -14.14
C ILE A 168 14.67 -21.95 -13.65
N THR A 169 14.61 -22.96 -12.78
CA THR A 169 13.38 -23.45 -12.14
C THR A 169 13.11 -22.78 -10.79
N ASP A 170 11.88 -22.89 -10.26
CA ASP A 170 11.58 -22.41 -8.90
C ASP A 170 12.42 -23.12 -7.83
N LYS A 171 12.69 -24.43 -7.98
CA LYS A 171 13.54 -25.20 -7.06
C LYS A 171 14.96 -24.61 -6.99
N LEU A 172 15.54 -24.23 -8.14
CA LEU A 172 16.84 -23.58 -8.25
C LEU A 172 16.82 -22.14 -7.70
N SER A 173 15.80 -21.36 -8.07
CA SER A 173 15.56 -20.01 -7.53
C SER A 173 15.46 -20.00 -6.00
N ALA A 174 14.77 -20.99 -5.42
CA ALA A 174 14.61 -21.18 -3.99
C ALA A 174 15.90 -21.63 -3.30
N ALA A 175 16.72 -22.49 -3.93
CA ALA A 175 18.03 -22.87 -3.41
C ALA A 175 18.97 -21.65 -3.32
N LEU A 176 19.11 -20.90 -4.42
CA LEU A 176 19.87 -19.64 -4.46
C LEU A 176 19.35 -18.62 -3.43
N GLY A 177 18.03 -18.61 -3.17
CA GLY A 177 17.41 -17.78 -2.14
C GLY A 177 17.78 -18.19 -0.71
N ARG A 178 17.71 -19.49 -0.38
CA ARG A 178 18.09 -20.02 0.95
C ARG A 178 19.58 -19.79 1.26
N CYS A 179 20.44 -20.02 0.27
CA CYS A 179 21.88 -19.78 0.38
C CYS A 179 22.28 -18.29 0.30
N LYS A 180 21.31 -17.36 0.31
CA LYS A 180 21.51 -15.89 0.29
C LYS A 180 22.35 -15.35 -0.89
N VAL A 181 22.44 -16.11 -1.98
CA VAL A 181 23.29 -15.82 -3.16
C VAL A 181 22.76 -14.57 -3.90
N SER A 182 23.63 -13.61 -4.21
CA SER A 182 23.23 -12.41 -4.96
C SER A 182 23.01 -12.73 -6.44
N ASP A 183 22.37 -11.82 -7.19
CA ASP A 183 22.13 -12.03 -8.63
C ASP A 183 23.42 -11.98 -9.48
N ARG A 184 24.56 -11.58 -8.90
CA ARG A 184 25.89 -11.66 -9.56
C ARG A 184 26.51 -13.03 -9.32
N ASP A 185 26.66 -13.43 -8.06
CA ASP A 185 27.27 -14.70 -7.67
C ASP A 185 26.45 -15.89 -8.22
N ALA A 186 25.12 -15.73 -8.32
CA ALA A 186 24.25 -16.68 -9.01
C ALA A 186 24.58 -16.82 -10.50
N VAL A 187 24.95 -15.75 -11.22
CA VAL A 187 25.41 -15.84 -12.62
C VAL A 187 26.70 -16.65 -12.69
N HIS A 188 27.68 -16.36 -11.84
CA HIS A 188 28.96 -17.10 -11.84
C HIS A 188 28.79 -18.58 -11.49
N ILE A 189 27.97 -18.92 -10.49
CA ILE A 189 27.68 -20.31 -10.12
C ILE A 189 26.96 -21.05 -11.25
N LEU A 190 25.96 -20.41 -11.89
CA LEU A 190 25.21 -21.04 -12.99
C LEU A 190 26.04 -21.17 -14.28
N LEU A 191 26.98 -20.25 -14.52
CA LEU A 191 27.91 -20.31 -15.65
C LEU A 191 28.92 -21.45 -15.45
N ALA A 192 29.67 -21.45 -14.35
CA ALA A 192 30.67 -22.46 -14.04
C ALA A 192 30.08 -23.89 -13.93
N THR A 193 28.82 -24.01 -13.47
CA THR A 193 28.14 -25.32 -13.49
C THR A 193 27.73 -25.74 -14.89
N ALA A 194 27.20 -24.85 -15.74
CA ALA A 194 26.91 -25.17 -17.14
C ALA A 194 28.17 -25.62 -17.90
N GLU A 195 29.29 -24.92 -17.70
CA GLU A 195 30.61 -25.28 -18.24
C GLU A 195 31.06 -26.67 -17.76
N SER A 196 30.97 -26.95 -16.44
CA SER A 196 31.33 -28.26 -15.88
C SER A 196 30.47 -29.43 -16.37
N PHE A 197 29.25 -29.16 -16.85
CA PHE A 197 28.35 -30.16 -17.44
C PHE A 197 28.43 -30.19 -18.98
N GLY A 198 29.34 -29.45 -19.61
CA GLY A 198 29.49 -29.41 -21.07
C GLY A 198 28.30 -28.79 -21.82
N VAL A 199 27.51 -27.94 -21.14
CA VAL A 199 26.32 -27.31 -21.74
C VAL A 199 26.69 -25.97 -22.35
N ASN A 200 26.43 -25.79 -23.65
CA ASN A 200 26.68 -24.56 -24.40
C ASN A 200 26.09 -23.33 -23.68
N THR A 201 26.97 -22.51 -23.09
CA THR A 201 26.63 -21.36 -22.24
C THR A 201 25.86 -20.29 -23.02
N ASP A 202 26.25 -20.02 -24.27
CA ASP A 202 25.60 -19.05 -25.16
C ASP A 202 24.14 -19.39 -25.49
N ALA A 203 23.75 -20.67 -25.41
CA ALA A 203 22.37 -21.10 -25.63
C ALA A 203 21.44 -20.80 -24.44
N LEU A 204 22.01 -20.59 -23.25
CA LEU A 204 21.30 -20.45 -21.98
C LEU A 204 21.05 -18.99 -21.60
N ILE A 205 19.94 -18.71 -20.90
CA ILE A 205 19.62 -17.36 -20.40
C ILE A 205 20.38 -17.09 -19.08
N ILE A 206 21.72 -17.01 -19.15
CA ILE A 206 22.60 -16.70 -18.01
C ILE A 206 23.05 -15.24 -18.06
N ASN A 207 22.12 -14.30 -17.82
CA ASN A 207 22.49 -12.90 -17.57
C ASN A 207 21.83 -12.35 -16.31
N ARG A 208 22.51 -11.41 -15.64
CA ARG A 208 22.13 -10.89 -14.31
C ARG A 208 20.70 -10.35 -14.27
N THR A 209 20.24 -9.67 -15.31
CA THR A 209 18.88 -9.12 -15.38
C THR A 209 17.84 -10.22 -15.54
N SER A 210 18.07 -11.21 -16.39
CA SER A 210 17.15 -12.35 -16.57
C SER A 210 17.11 -13.27 -15.35
N VAL A 211 18.25 -13.49 -14.67
CA VAL A 211 18.32 -14.18 -13.37
C VAL A 211 17.49 -13.42 -12.33
N LYS A 212 17.69 -12.10 -12.18
CA LYS A 212 16.92 -11.26 -11.25
C LYS A 212 15.41 -11.33 -11.55
N CYS A 213 15.01 -11.03 -12.79
CA CYS A 213 13.61 -11.01 -13.20
C CYS A 213 12.93 -12.38 -13.02
N THR A 214 13.65 -13.48 -13.27
CA THR A 214 13.14 -14.84 -13.05
C THR A 214 12.98 -15.16 -11.57
N ARG A 215 13.95 -14.79 -10.72
CA ARG A 215 13.82 -14.89 -9.25
C ARG A 215 12.70 -14.01 -8.70
N GLU A 216 12.43 -12.86 -9.31
CA GLU A 216 11.30 -11.99 -8.96
C GLU A 216 9.95 -12.58 -9.41
N ARG A 217 9.87 -13.17 -10.61
CA ARG A 217 8.67 -13.87 -11.10
C ARG A 217 8.29 -15.04 -10.20
N PHE A 218 9.22 -15.95 -9.89
CA PHE A 218 8.95 -17.07 -8.97
C PHE A 218 8.54 -16.63 -7.55
N ARG A 219 9.00 -15.47 -7.07
CA ARG A 219 8.53 -14.90 -5.80
C ARG A 219 7.07 -14.42 -5.88
N LYS A 220 6.65 -13.84 -7.01
CA LYS A 220 5.24 -13.47 -7.26
C LYS A 220 4.35 -14.71 -7.38
N GLU A 221 4.71 -15.65 -8.25
CA GLU A 221 3.99 -16.92 -8.45
C GLU A 221 3.80 -17.69 -7.13
N ARG A 222 4.81 -17.68 -6.23
CA ARG A 222 4.69 -18.28 -4.90
C ARG A 222 3.79 -17.48 -3.96
N MET A 223 3.81 -16.15 -4.02
CA MET A 223 2.92 -15.31 -3.20
C MET A 223 1.46 -15.48 -3.64
N GLU A 224 1.20 -15.54 -4.94
CA GLU A 224 -0.13 -15.79 -5.53
C GLU A 224 -0.68 -17.16 -5.09
N LYS A 225 0.16 -18.22 -5.12
CA LYS A 225 -0.20 -19.53 -4.55
C LYS A 225 -0.55 -19.44 -3.07
N ILE A 226 0.31 -18.82 -2.25
CA ILE A 226 0.07 -18.64 -0.81
C ILE A 226 -1.21 -17.83 -0.53
N GLN A 227 -1.58 -16.87 -1.39
CA GLN A 227 -2.84 -16.13 -1.27
C GLN A 227 -4.06 -17.00 -1.61
N ASN A 228 -3.97 -17.83 -2.67
CA ASN A 228 -5.03 -18.75 -3.05
C ASN A 228 -5.21 -19.90 -2.03
N ASP A 229 -4.11 -20.38 -1.43
CA ASP A 229 -4.12 -21.39 -0.36
C ASP A 229 -4.66 -20.81 0.98
N PHE A 230 -4.71 -19.48 1.12
CA PHE A 230 -5.18 -18.79 2.31
C PHE A 230 -6.67 -18.45 2.23
N ASN A 231 -7.54 -19.38 2.62
CA ASN A 231 -8.97 -19.13 2.79
C ASN A 231 -9.28 -18.46 4.15
N PRO A 232 -9.55 -17.13 4.22
CA PRO A 232 -9.89 -16.44 5.48
C PRO A 232 -11.30 -16.77 6.00
N SER A 233 -12.11 -17.50 5.23
CA SER A 233 -13.46 -17.95 5.63
C SER A 233 -13.48 -19.34 6.26
N GLN A 234 -12.39 -20.11 6.13
CA GLN A 234 -12.23 -21.43 6.77
C GLN A 234 -11.33 -21.36 8.00
N LYS A 235 -10.31 -20.49 7.96
CA LYS A 235 -9.46 -20.16 9.10
C LYS A 235 -10.23 -19.18 9.99
N GLY A 236 -10.42 -19.54 11.26
CA GLY A 236 -11.21 -18.76 12.23
C GLY A 236 -10.52 -17.46 12.69
N PRO A 237 -10.73 -17.01 13.94
CA PRO A 237 -10.14 -15.75 14.42
C PRO A 237 -8.60 -15.77 14.29
N CYS A 238 -8.10 -14.90 13.41
CA CYS A 238 -6.69 -14.73 13.11
C CYS A 238 -6.10 -13.59 13.97
N ILE A 239 -5.01 -13.85 14.68
CA ILE A 239 -4.25 -12.84 15.42
C ILE A 239 -3.17 -12.29 14.48
N VAL A 240 -3.31 -11.00 14.15
CA VAL A 240 -2.32 -10.26 13.37
C VAL A 240 -1.27 -9.68 14.33
N HIS A 241 -0.04 -10.17 14.21
CA HIS A 241 1.12 -9.59 14.87
C HIS A 241 1.75 -8.54 13.96
N TRP A 242 2.08 -7.40 14.54
CA TRP A 242 2.87 -6.34 13.92
C TRP A 242 3.94 -5.89 14.91
N ASP A 243 5.17 -5.71 14.42
CA ASP A 243 6.30 -5.18 15.19
C ASP A 243 7.03 -4.15 14.33
N GLY A 244 7.61 -3.11 14.94
CA GLY A 244 8.27 -2.01 14.23
C GLY A 244 9.78 -2.13 14.36
N LYS A 245 10.49 -2.39 13.25
CA LYS A 245 11.96 -2.52 13.27
C LYS A 245 12.63 -1.60 12.27
N LEU A 246 13.37 -0.63 12.82
CA LEU A 246 14.34 0.19 12.10
C LEU A 246 15.39 -0.72 11.44
N LEU A 247 15.33 -0.85 10.12
CA LEU A 247 16.27 -1.63 9.31
C LEU A 247 16.93 -0.72 8.27
N PRO A 248 18.20 -0.94 7.91
CA PRO A 248 18.84 -0.16 6.85
C PRO A 248 18.05 -0.27 5.54
N SER A 249 17.93 0.84 4.82
CA SER A 249 17.33 0.86 3.48
C SER A 249 18.18 0.03 2.51
N LEU A 250 17.62 -0.31 1.34
CA LEU A 250 18.35 -1.03 0.29
C LEU A 250 19.63 -0.27 -0.15
N SER A 251 19.64 1.06 -0.02
CA SER A 251 20.79 1.93 -0.31
C SER A 251 21.77 2.10 0.88
N ARG A 252 21.51 1.45 2.02
CA ARG A 252 22.24 1.50 3.31
C ARG A 252 22.39 2.88 3.98
N LYS A 253 22.23 4.00 3.27
CA LYS A 253 22.44 5.39 3.74
C LYS A 253 21.42 5.91 4.76
N LYS A 254 20.30 5.22 5.00
CA LYS A 254 19.26 5.62 5.96
C LYS A 254 18.68 4.38 6.65
N LEU A 255 18.36 4.49 7.94
CA LEU A 255 17.42 3.57 8.58
C LEU A 255 16.00 3.89 8.08
N VAL A 256 15.22 2.84 7.86
CA VAL A 256 13.81 2.91 7.45
C VAL A 256 13.06 1.96 8.37
N ASP A 257 11.99 2.45 9.00
CA ASP A 257 11.12 1.57 9.78
C ASP A 257 10.44 0.56 8.84
N ARG A 258 10.48 -0.71 9.23
CA ARG A 258 9.83 -1.79 8.50
C ARG A 258 8.97 -2.57 9.47
N LEU A 259 7.69 -2.66 9.13
CA LEU A 259 6.67 -3.38 9.89
C LEU A 259 6.50 -4.79 9.28
N PRO A 260 7.18 -5.84 9.76
CA PRO A 260 6.72 -7.20 9.54
C PRO A 260 5.29 -7.36 10.07
N VAL A 261 4.40 -7.81 9.19
CA VAL A 261 3.03 -8.23 9.55
C VAL A 261 2.98 -9.75 9.43
N ILE A 262 2.67 -10.43 10.53
CA ILE A 262 2.60 -11.90 10.62
C ILE A 262 1.19 -12.28 11.06
N ILE A 263 0.48 -13.03 10.22
CA ILE A 263 -0.85 -13.53 10.57
C ILE A 263 -0.68 -14.93 11.17
N SER A 264 -1.06 -15.08 12.43
CA SER A 264 -1.21 -16.37 13.09
C SER A 264 -2.70 -16.71 13.21
N HIS A 265 -3.04 -17.99 13.12
CA HIS A 265 -4.38 -18.47 13.45
C HIS A 265 -4.23 -19.73 14.31
N LYS A 266 -5.23 -19.99 15.15
CA LYS A 266 -5.34 -21.32 15.75
C LYS A 266 -5.73 -22.32 14.65
N LEU A 267 -5.14 -23.50 14.69
CA LEU A 267 -5.66 -24.69 14.00
C LEU A 267 -6.68 -25.38 14.91
#